data_AF-Q14K67-F1
#
_entry.id   AF-Q14K67-F1
#
_cell.length_a   1.000
_cell.length_b   1.000
_cell.length_c   1.000
_cell.angle_alpha   90.00
_cell.angle_beta   90.00
_cell.angle_gamma   90.00
#
_symmetry.space_group_name_H-M   'P 1'
#
loop_
_entity.id
_entity.type
_entity.pdbx_description
1 polymer ?
#
loop_
_entity_poly.entity_id
_entity_poly.type
_entity_poly.pdbx_seq_one_letter_code
_entity_poly.pdbx_strand_id
1 'polypeptide(L)'
;RGNSDGTMDISLIEAAIRHPEGELYYPTTRLICLENTHANYGGRCISVEYTDRVGEIAKKHGLKLHIDGARIFNASTALGVPVGRLV
;
A
#
# COMPACT_ATOMS: atom_id res chain seq x y z
N ARG A 1 2.55 9.64 8.86
CA ARG A 1 1.89 10.69 8.05
C ARG A 1 2.26 10.44 6.59
N GLY A 2 1.38 10.68 5.63
CA GLY A 2 1.70 10.48 4.21
C GLY A 2 2.31 11.72 3.57
N ASN A 3 2.90 11.51 2.40
CA ASN A 3 3.51 12.51 1.55
C ASN A 3 2.44 13.22 0.72
N SER A 4 2.75 14.40 0.17
CA SER A 4 1.80 15.20 -0.62
C SER A 4 1.35 14.54 -1.93
N ASP A 5 2.09 13.53 -2.40
CA ASP A 5 1.77 12.71 -3.56
C ASP A 5 0.83 11.54 -3.25
N GLY A 6 0.36 11.41 -2.00
CA GLY A 6 -0.51 10.31 -1.55
C GLY A 6 0.24 9.05 -1.13
N THR A 7 1.57 8.99 -1.25
CA THR A 7 2.35 7.85 -0.76
C THR A 7 2.58 7.93 0.74
N MET A 8 2.93 6.81 1.37
CA MET A 8 3.44 6.78 2.74
C MET A 8 4.96 6.53 2.72
N ASP A 9 5.68 7.08 3.69
CA ASP A 9 7.09 6.70 3.89
C ASP A 9 7.18 5.19 4.14
N ILE A 10 7.97 4.52 3.30
CA ILE A 10 8.22 3.08 3.36
C ILE A 10 8.77 2.65 4.72
N SER A 11 9.64 3.45 5.33
CA SER A 11 10.20 3.14 6.65
C SER A 11 9.12 3.11 7.74
N LEU A 12 8.09 3.95 7.63
CA LEU A 12 6.96 3.97 8.57
C LEU A 12 6.04 2.76 8.37
N ILE A 13 5.89 2.27 7.14
CA ILE A 13 5.14 1.03 6.87
C ILE A 13 5.85 -0.15 7.53
N GLU A 14 7.16 -0.27 7.31
CA GLU A 14 7.94 -1.37 7.88
C GLU A 14 7.98 -1.31 9.41
N ALA A 15 8.16 -0.12 10.00
CA ALA A 15 8.13 0.08 11.44
C ALA A 15 6.75 -0.21 12.09
N ALA A 16 5.67 -0.19 11.32
CA ALA A 16 4.33 -0.51 11.81
C ALA A 16 4.00 -2.01 11.80
N ILE A 17 4.88 -2.86 11.24
CA ILE A 17 4.68 -4.31 11.19
C ILE A 17 4.85 -4.89 12.60
N ARG A 18 3.82 -5.59 13.08
CA ARG A 18 3.80 -6.25 14.40
C ARG A 18 4.15 -7.72 14.27
N HIS A 19 5.19 -8.14 14.97
CA HIS A 19 5.69 -9.51 14.94
C HIS A 19 4.89 -10.46 15.85
N PRO A 20 4.85 -11.77 15.53
CA PRO A 20 4.18 -12.79 16.36
C PRO A 20 4.69 -12.84 17.81
N GLU A 21 5.95 -12.49 18.06
CA GLU A 21 6.53 -12.47 19.41
C GLU A 21 5.78 -11.56 20.39
N GLY A 22 5.04 -10.58 19.88
CA GLY A 22 4.23 -9.67 20.69
C GLY A 22 2.73 -9.97 20.69
N GLU A 23 2.30 -11.14 20.20
CA GLU A 23 0.88 -11.46 20.01
C GLU A 23 0.03 -11.42 21.28
N LEU A 24 0.65 -11.57 22.45
CA LEU A 24 -0.01 -11.45 23.76
C LEU A 24 -0.52 -10.02 24.03
N TYR A 25 0.13 -9.00 23.44
CA TYR A 25 -0.17 -7.59 23.70
C TYR A 25 -0.88 -6.91 22.53
N TYR A 26 -0.68 -7.40 21.30
CA TYR A 26 -1.22 -6.79 20.09
C TYR A 26 -1.38 -7.81 18.95
N PRO A 27 -2.32 -7.60 18.02
CA PRO A 27 -2.49 -8.51 16.89
C PRO A 27 -1.26 -8.50 15.98
N THR A 28 -0.87 -9.69 15.51
CA THR A 28 0.16 -9.87 14.47
C THR A 28 -0.31 -9.28 13.15
N THR A 29 0.55 -8.52 12.47
CA THR A 29 0.24 -7.99 11.14
C THR A 29 0.17 -9.14 10.12
N ARG A 30 -0.86 -9.15 9.28
CA ARG A 30 -1.03 -10.14 8.20
C ARG A 30 -1.24 -9.54 6.82
N LEU A 31 -1.59 -8.25 6.74
CA LEU A 31 -2.01 -7.59 5.52
C LEU A 31 -1.55 -6.13 5.53
N ILE A 32 -1.03 -5.68 4.39
CA ILE A 32 -0.86 -4.26 4.06
C ILE A 32 -1.97 -3.89 3.08
N CYS A 33 -2.63 -2.75 3.32
CA CYS A 33 -3.63 -2.20 2.41
C CYS A 33 -3.13 -0.88 1.82
N LEU A 34 -3.17 -0.73 0.49
CA LEU A 34 -2.95 0.53 -0.19
C LEU A 34 -4.25 0.97 -0.88
N GLU A 35 -4.69 2.19 -0.59
CA GLU A 35 -5.84 2.80 -1.29
C GLU A 35 -5.36 3.44 -2.59
N ASN A 36 -5.86 2.98 -3.75
CA ASN A 36 -5.53 3.56 -5.04
C ASN A 36 -6.79 3.80 -5.88
N THR A 37 -7.22 5.05 -6.09
CA THR A 37 -6.60 6.33 -5.68
C THR A 37 -6.81 6.68 -4.20
N HIS A 38 -5.85 7.35 -3.54
CA HIS A 38 -5.94 7.69 -2.11
C HIS A 38 -6.87 8.89 -1.83
N ALA A 39 -8.03 8.64 -1.22
CA ALA A 39 -9.09 9.65 -1.03
C ALA A 39 -8.67 10.79 -0.10
N ASN A 40 -8.00 10.48 1.02
CA ASN A 40 -7.59 11.50 2.01
C ASN A 40 -6.48 12.44 1.50
N TYR A 41 -5.93 12.18 0.31
CA TYR A 41 -4.96 13.06 -0.37
C TYR A 41 -5.56 13.72 -1.62
N GLY A 42 -6.89 13.70 -1.77
CA GLY A 42 -7.58 14.31 -2.92
C GLY A 42 -7.62 13.41 -4.14
N GLY A 43 -7.59 12.09 -3.96
CA GLY A 43 -7.65 11.12 -5.07
C GLY A 43 -6.32 10.97 -5.81
N ARG A 44 -5.20 11.08 -5.10
CA ARG A 44 -3.87 10.87 -5.71
C ARG A 44 -3.72 9.44 -6.22
N CYS A 45 -3.22 9.31 -7.43
CA CYS A 45 -2.90 8.02 -8.02
C CYS A 45 -1.57 7.52 -7.47
N ILE A 46 -1.57 6.28 -6.96
CA ILE A 46 -0.35 5.64 -6.47
C ILE A 46 0.33 4.93 -7.64
N SER A 47 1.64 5.19 -7.81
CA SER A 47 2.40 4.65 -8.95
C SER A 47 2.65 3.14 -8.81
N VAL A 48 2.96 2.50 -9.95
CA VAL A 48 3.34 1.08 -10.01
C VAL A 48 4.59 0.84 -9.18
N GLU A 49 5.60 1.71 -9.30
CA GLU A 49 6.89 1.56 -8.64
C GLU A 49 6.74 1.63 -7.12
N TYR A 50 5.88 2.52 -6.61
CA TYR A 50 5.59 2.57 -5.19
C TYR A 50 4.84 1.33 -4.73
N THR A 51 3.84 0.88 -5.50
CA THR A 51 3.07 -0.34 -5.21
C THR A 51 3.98 -1.57 -5.17
N ASP A 52 4.90 -1.70 -6.13
CA ASP A 52 5.92 -2.76 -6.19
C ASP A 52 6.83 -2.71 -4.96
N ARG A 53 7.31 -1.52 -4.55
CA ARG A 53 8.12 -1.37 -3.32
C ARG A 53 7.39 -1.84 -2.06
N VAL A 54 6.11 -1.51 -1.91
CA VAL A 54 5.31 -2.00 -0.79
C VAL A 54 5.06 -3.50 -0.90
N GLY A 55 4.86 -4.02 -2.11
CA GLY A 55 4.76 -5.45 -2.39
C GLY A 55 6.01 -6.22 -1.96
N GLU A 56 7.21 -5.69 -2.20
CA GLU A 56 8.45 -6.31 -1.74
C GLU A 56 8.58 -6.33 -0.22
N ILE A 57 8.12 -5.29 0.48
CA ILE A 57 8.06 -5.30 1.96
C ILE A 57 7.07 -6.36 2.44
N ALA A 58 5.89 -6.44 1.83
CA ALA A 58 4.90 -7.45 2.17
C ALA A 58 5.49 -8.86 2.03
N LYS A 59 6.13 -9.16 0.89
CA LYS A 59 6.81 -10.44 0.65
C LYS A 59 7.92 -10.71 1.67
N LYS A 60 8.80 -9.73 1.92
CA LYS A 60 9.90 -9.83 2.90
C LYS A 60 9.42 -10.24 4.28
N HIS A 61 8.26 -9.75 4.70
CA HIS A 61 7.67 -10.01 6.02
C HIS A 61 6.59 -11.11 6.01
N GLY A 62 6.39 -11.82 4.90
CA GLY A 62 5.37 -12.87 4.78
C GLY A 62 3.93 -12.37 4.91
N LEU A 63 3.69 -11.10 4.54
CA LEU A 63 2.39 -10.44 4.58
C LEU A 63 1.71 -10.49 3.20
N LYS A 64 0.39 -10.36 3.19
CA LYS A 64 -0.37 -10.11 1.96
C LYS A 64 -0.38 -8.60 1.65
N LEU A 65 -0.54 -8.26 0.37
CA LEU A 65 -0.85 -6.91 -0.08
C LEU A 65 -2.26 -6.90 -0.67
N HIS A 66 -3.07 -5.92 -0.29
CA HIS A 66 -4.37 -5.66 -0.90
C HIS A 66 -4.40 -4.22 -1.43
N ILE A 67 -4.85 -4.05 -2.66
CA ILE A 67 -5.14 -2.74 -3.22
C ILE A 67 -6.64 -2.48 -3.05
N ASP A 68 -6.98 -1.52 -2.19
CA ASP A 68 -8.32 -0.93 -2.14
C ASP A 68 -8.48 -0.08 -3.40
N GLY A 69 -9.04 -0.73 -4.42
CA GLY A 69 -9.11 -0.25 -5.78
C GLY A 69 -10.48 0.33 -6.16
N ALA A 70 -11.26 0.88 -5.23
CA ALA A 70 -12.58 1.44 -5.53
C ALA A 70 -12.58 2.45 -6.70
N ARG A 71 -11.42 3.07 -6.99
CA ARG A 71 -11.18 3.99 -8.11
C ARG A 71 -9.99 3.59 -8.99
N ILE A 72 -9.66 2.30 -9.06
CA ILE A 72 -8.43 1.84 -9.72
C ILE A 72 -8.41 2.13 -11.23
N PHE A 73 -9.57 2.15 -11.89
CA PHE A 73 -9.66 2.51 -13.31
C PHE A 73 -9.37 3.99 -13.58
N ASN A 74 -9.65 4.87 -12.61
CA ASN A 74 -9.25 6.28 -12.68
C ASN A 74 -7.73 6.39 -12.58
N ALA A 75 -7.11 5.63 -11.68
CA ALA A 75 -5.66 5.56 -11.56
C ALA A 75 -5.01 5.00 -12.84
N SER A 76 -5.57 3.92 -13.40
CA SER A 76 -5.13 3.33 -14.67
C SER A 76 -5.16 4.33 -15.82
N THR A 77 -6.27 5.07 -15.96
CA THR A 77 -6.42 6.11 -16.99
C THR A 77 -5.44 7.27 -16.77
N ALA A 78 -5.32 7.76 -15.53
CA ALA A 78 -4.47 8.91 -15.20
C ALA A 78 -2.97 8.61 -15.34
N LEU A 79 -2.55 7.39 -15.02
CA LEU A 79 -1.15 6.96 -15.11
C LEU A 79 -0.78 6.41 -16.50
N GLY A 80 -1.75 6.11 -17.36
CA GLY A 80 -1.49 5.45 -18.65
C GLY A 80 -0.98 4.01 -18.50
N VAL A 81 -1.36 3.34 -17.41
CA VAL A 81 -0.88 2.00 -17.05
C VAL A 81 -2.04 1.01 -17.07
N PRO A 82 -1.88 -0.21 -17.62
CA PRO A 82 -2.91 -1.24 -17.54
C PRO A 82 -3.30 -1.54 -16.10
N VAL A 83 -4.61 -1.63 -15.81
CA VAL A 83 -5.13 -1.86 -14.44
C VAL A 83 -4.48 -3.06 -13.73
N GLY A 84 -4.15 -4.13 -14.47
CA GLY A 84 -3.48 -5.32 -13.94
C GLY A 84 -2.05 -5.10 -13.43
N ARG A 85 -1.44 -3.94 -13.68
CA ARG A 85 -0.14 -3.53 -13.10
C ARG A 85 -0.28 -2.68 -11.84
N LEU A 86 -1.50 -2.25 -11.52
CA LEU A 86 -1.81 -1.44 -10.34
C LEU A 86 -2.41 -2.28 -9.19
N VAL A 87 -2.48 -3.61 -9.34
CA VAL A 87 -3.07 -4.57 -8.39
C VAL A 87 -2.13 -5.70 -8.04
#